data_AF-A0A3D5MLF6-F1
#
_entry.id   AF-A0A3D5MLF6-F1
#
_cell.length_a   1.000
_cell.length_b   1.000
_cell.length_c   1.000
_cell.angle_alpha   90.00
_cell.angle_beta   90.00
_cell.angle_gamma   90.00
#
_symmetry.space_group_name_H-M   'P 1'
#
loop_
_entity.id
_entity.type
_entity.pdbx_description
1 polymer ?
#
loop_
_entity_poly.entity_id
_entity_poly.type
_entity_poly.pdbx_seq_one_letter_code
_entity_poly.pdbx_strand_id
1 'polypeptide(L)' 'VGCPTARGEVVRTADEAAAAAARLGGRVVVKPLDGNHGRGVTTGLDTPEAVRKAFALAAPHGRRVIVEQELP' A
#
# COMPACT_ATOMS: atom_id res chain seq x y z
N VAL A 1 -0.91 -24.69 10.89
CA VAL A 1 -1.89 -23.59 10.68
C VAL A 1 -1.19 -22.54 9.85
N GLY A 2 -1.61 -22.32 8.61
CA GLY A 2 -1.03 -21.29 7.74
C GLY A 2 -1.61 -19.93 8.12
N CYS A 3 -0.77 -19.00 8.54
CA CYS A 3 -1.19 -17.63 8.82
C CYS A 3 -1.74 -17.00 7.53
N PRO A 4 -2.91 -16.33 7.55
CA PRO A 4 -3.42 -15.64 6.37
C PRO A 4 -2.39 -14.61 5.91
N THR A 5 -1.80 -14.85 4.74
CA THR A 5 -0.90 -13.88 4.14
C THR A 5 -1.76 -12.75 3.58
N ALA A 6 -1.59 -11.53 4.11
CA ALA A 6 -2.27 -10.36 3.58
C ALA A 6 -2.02 -10.28 2.07
N ARG A 7 -3.10 -10.13 1.29
CA ARG A 7 -2.97 -9.93 -0.16
C ARG A 7 -2.34 -8.56 -0.39
N GLY A 8 -1.35 -8.48 -1.27
CA GLY A 8 -0.72 -7.22 -1.63
C GLY A 8 -0.06 -7.24 -3.00
N GLU A 9 0.17 -6.05 -3.54
CA GLU A 9 0.70 -5.83 -4.87
C GLU A 9 1.80 -4.75 -4.81
N VAL A 10 2.93 -5.03 -5.46
CA VAL A 10 4.03 -4.07 -5.58
C VAL A 10 3.78 -3.17 -6.78
N VAL A 11 3.80 -1.87 -6.54
CA VAL A 11 3.46 -0.82 -7.48
C VAL A 11 4.61 0.18 -7.63
N ARG A 12 4.67 0.83 -8.80
CA ARG A 12 5.69 1.81 -9.18
C ARG A 12 5.10 3.18 -9.51
N THR A 13 3.78 3.29 -9.60
CA THR A 13 3.10 4.56 -9.86
C THR A 13 1.89 4.74 -8.95
N ALA A 14 1.44 5.99 -8.79
CA ALA A 14 0.26 6.31 -8.02
C ALA A 14 -1.03 5.69 -8.62
N ASP A 15 -1.09 5.58 -9.95
CA ASP A 15 -2.24 4.96 -10.62
C ASP A 15 -2.25 3.44 -10.49
N GLU A 16 -1.08 2.79 -10.55
CA GLU A 16 -0.96 1.37 -10.19
C GLU A 16 -1.40 1.14 -8.74
N ALA A 17 -1.02 2.02 -7.81
CA ALA A 17 -1.43 1.93 -6.41
C ALA A 17 -2.95 2.02 -6.24
N ALA A 18 -3.59 3.00 -6.89
CA ALA A 18 -5.04 3.15 -6.86
C ALA A 18 -5.76 1.94 -7.48
N ALA A 19 -5.24 1.42 -8.60
CA ALA A 19 -5.81 0.24 -9.25
C ALA A 19 -5.63 -1.03 -8.39
N ALA A 20 -4.49 -1.18 -7.71
CA ALA A 20 -4.24 -2.28 -6.78
C ALA A 20 -5.20 -2.22 -5.59
N ALA A 21 -5.41 -1.03 -5.01
CA ALA A 21 -6.36 -0.85 -3.92
C ALA A 21 -7.80 -1.25 -4.33
N ALA A 22 -8.23 -0.88 -5.54
CA ALA A 22 -9.53 -1.27 -6.07
C ALA A 22 -9.66 -2.79 -6.27
N ARG A 23 -8.59 -3.49 -6.67
CA ARG A 23 -8.56 -4.96 -6.79
C ARG A 23 -8.59 -5.68 -5.46
N LEU A 24 -7.89 -5.13 -4.46
CA LEU A 24 -7.81 -5.71 -3.13
C LEU A 24 -9.16 -5.61 -2.41
N GLY A 25 -9.86 -4.48 -2.54
CA GLY A 25 -11.16 -4.27 -1.93
C GLY A 25 -11.07 -4.08 -0.40
N GLY A 26 -11.82 -3.10 0.12
CA GLY A 26 -11.72 -2.71 1.53
C GLY A 26 -10.59 -1.72 1.80
N ARG A 27 -10.20 -1.59 3.07
CA ARG A 27 -9.10 -0.70 3.47
C ARG A 27 -7.76 -1.30 3.11
N VAL A 28 -6.82 -0.45 2.70
CA VAL A 28 -5.47 -0.86 2.34
C VAL A 28 -4.40 -0.08 3.10
N VAL A 29 -3.22 -0.69 3.18
CA VAL A 29 -1.98 -0.09 3.67
C VAL A 29 -1.06 0.14 2.48
N VAL A 30 -0.43 1.32 2.45
CA VAL A 30 0.60 1.69 1.47
C VAL A 30 1.90 1.92 2.22
N LYS A 31 2.97 1.23 1.82
CA LYS A 31 4.30 1.34 2.46
C LYS A 31 5.45 1.06 1.50
N PRO A 32 6.67 1.57 1.73
CA PRO A 32 7.85 1.16 0.99
C PRO A 32 8.12 -0.33 1.21
N LEU A 33 8.43 -1.05 0.14
CA LEU A 33 8.74 -2.48 0.21
C LEU A 33 10.06 -2.74 0.95
N ASP A 34 11.05 -1.86 0.75
CA ASP A 34 12.43 -2.07 1.16
C ASP A 34 12.77 -1.42 2.52
N GLY A 35 11.80 -0.84 3.24
CA GLY A 35 12.09 -0.13 4.49
C GLY A 35 10.87 0.22 5.33
N ASN A 36 10.59 -0.59 6.36
CA ASN A 36 9.54 -0.33 7.35
C ASN A 36 10.14 0.05 8.71
N HIS A 37 11.03 1.05 8.76
CA HIS A 37 11.45 1.69 10.02
C HIS A 37 10.44 2.77 10.49
N GLY A 38 9.15 2.61 10.15
CA GLY A 38 8.08 3.56 10.49
C GLY A 38 7.99 4.82 9.62
N ARG A 39 8.69 4.88 8.47
CA ARG A 39 8.64 6.04 7.54
C ARG A 39 7.91 5.65 6.25
N GLY A 40 6.96 6.49 5.82
CA GLY A 40 6.23 6.28 4.57
C GLY A 40 5.10 5.24 4.63
N VAL A 41 4.69 4.80 5.82
CA VAL A 41 3.53 3.91 6.00
C VAL A 41 2.27 4.75 6.11
N THR A 42 1.22 4.40 5.38
CA THR A 42 -0.11 4.99 5.53
C THR A 42 -1.15 3.88 5.51
N THR A 43 -2.02 3.86 6.52
CA THR A 43 -3.03 2.81 6.75
C THR A 43 -4.45 3.40 6.64
N GLY A 44 -5.48 2.56 6.74
CA GLY A 44 -6.86 3.01 6.74
C GLY A 44 -7.36 3.59 5.41
N LEU A 45 -6.66 3.35 4.30
CA LEU A 45 -6.94 3.98 3.01
C LEU A 45 -8.13 3.28 2.33
N ASP A 46 -9.21 4.02 2.08
CA ASP A 46 -10.45 3.51 1.48
C ASP A 46 -10.86 4.24 0.18
N THR A 47 -10.07 5.24 -0.25
CA THR A 47 -10.33 5.98 -1.50
C THR A 47 -9.13 5.98 -2.45
N PRO A 48 -9.36 5.97 -3.77
CA PRO A 48 -8.29 6.07 -4.76
C PRO A 48 -7.41 7.32 -4.59
N GLU A 49 -7.99 8.45 -4.17
CA GLU A 49 -7.26 9.69 -3.95
C GLU A 49 -6.33 9.59 -2.74
N ALA A 50 -6.81 9.03 -1.62
CA ALA A 50 -5.99 8.81 -0.44
C ALA A 50 -4.83 7.84 -0.75
N VAL A 51 -5.08 6.80 -1.54
CA VAL A 51 -4.04 5.85 -1.97
C VAL A 51 -2.96 6.53 -2.83
N ARG A 52 -3.33 7.41 -3.76
CA ARG A 52 -2.35 8.18 -4.55
C ARG A 52 -1.51 9.09 -3.67
N LYS A 53 -2.13 9.78 -2.70
CA LYS A 53 -1.40 10.62 -1.72
C LYS A 53 -0.44 9.79 -0.89
N ALA A 54 -0.88 8.63 -0.39
CA ALA A 54 -0.04 7.71 0.36
C ALA A 54 1.13 7.18 -0.47
N PHE A 55 0.93 6.87 -1.75
CA PHE A 55 2.01 6.47 -2.65
C PHE A 55 3.07 7.58 -2.77
N ALA A 56 2.66 8.84 -2.92
CA ALA A 56 3.59 9.97 -3.00
C ALA A 56 4.41 10.16 -1.70
N LEU A 57 3.86 9.78 -0.54
CA LEU A 57 4.57 9.78 0.73
C LEU A 57 5.52 8.57 0.86
N ALA A 58 5.15 7.41 0.32
CA ALA A 58 5.94 6.19 0.41
C ALA A 58 7.10 6.15 -0.61
N ALA A 59 6.89 6.63 -1.84
CA ALA A 59 7.85 6.54 -2.94
C ALA A 59 9.25 7.14 -2.65
N PRO A 60 9.39 8.26 -1.91
CA PRO A 60 10.71 8.78 -1.54
C PRO A 60 11.50 7.89 -0.56
N HIS A 61 10.84 6.95 0.10
CA HIS A 61 11.40 6.13 1.17
C HIS A 61 11.80 4.72 0.72
N GLY A 62 11.62 4.36 -0.55
CA GLY A 62 12.04 3.08 -1.10
C GLY A 62 11.97 3.02 -2.62
N ARG A 63 12.60 2.01 -3.23
CA ARG A 63 12.58 1.84 -4.70
C ARG A 63 11.27 1.24 -5.23
N ARG A 64 10.50 0.63 -4.34
CA ARG A 64 9.25 -0.08 -4.62
C ARG A 64 8.27 0.22 -3.49
N VAL A 65 6.99 0.39 -3.82
CA VAL A 65 5.91 0.58 -2.86
C VAL A 65 5.01 -0.65 -2.93
N ILE A 66 4.49 -1.11 -1.80
CA ILE A 66 3.49 -2.17 -1.74
C ILE A 66 2.16 -1.60 -1.26
N VAL A 67 1.09 -2.05 -1.90
CA VAL A 67 -0.30 -1.87 -1.45
C VAL A 67 -0.78 -3.22 -0.93
N GLU A 68 -1.23 -3.30 0.31
CA GLU A 68 -1.70 -4.54 0.92
C GLU A 68 -3.05 -4.33 1.61
N GLN A 69 -3.86 -5.40 1.71
CA GLN A 69 -5.09 -5.35 2.50
C GLN A 69 -4.77 -5.08 3.97
N GLU A 70 -5.53 -4.17 4.57
CA GLU A 70 -5.52 -3.99 6.01
C GLU A 70 -6.24 -5.18 6.65
N LEU A 71 -5.50 -5.96 7.46
CA LEU A 71 -6.08 -7.05 8.25
C LEU A 71 -6.71 -6.46 9.53
N PRO A 72 -7.86 -7.00 10.00
CA PRO A 72 -8.48 -6.58 11.26
C PRO A 72 -7.61 -6.81 12.50
#